data_AF-A0A150J8M6-F1
#
_entry.id   AF-A0A150J8M6-F1
#
_cell.length_a   1.000
_cell.length_b   1.000
_cell.length_c   1.000
_cell.angle_alpha   90.00
_cell.angle_beta   90.00
_cell.angle_gamma   90.00
#
_symmetry.space_group_name_H-M   'P 1'
#
loop_
_entity.id
_entity.type
_entity.pdbx_description
1 polymer ?
#
loop_
_entity_poly.entity_id
_entity_poly.type
_entity_poly.pdbx_seq_one_letter_code
_entity_poly.pdbx_strand_id
1 'polypeptide(L)'
;MTWEDSYNSLNYNFTGRIVLSIVLASTWLIFLILWLFFFATNYNIYQNIAIFLISVILEGTLQVATWIPWGIKQEVKSNKKT
;
A
#
# COMPACT_ATOMS: atom_id res chain seq x y z
N MET A 1 10.57 29.08 9.34
CA MET A 1 9.76 28.13 8.55
C MET A 1 8.47 28.85 8.20
N THR A 2 8.20 29.07 6.92
CA THR A 2 7.01 29.81 6.49
C THR A 2 5.82 28.86 6.33
N TRP A 3 4.61 29.40 6.28
CA TRP A 3 3.39 28.59 6.15
C TRP A 3 3.33 27.83 4.80
N GLU A 4 3.99 28.36 3.76
CA GLU A 4 4.19 27.72 2.47
C GLU A 4 4.99 26.41 2.58
N ASP A 5 6.09 26.42 3.35
CA ASP A 5 6.98 25.26 3.56
C ASP A 5 6.25 24.13 4.31
N SER A 6 5.40 24.50 5.28
CA SER A 6 4.56 23.56 6.02
C SER A 6 3.48 22.96 5.12
N TYR A 7 2.85 23.75 4.25
CA TYR A 7 1.81 23.27 3.35
C TYR A 7 2.38 22.34 2.28
N ASN A 8 3.49 22.72 1.66
CA ASN A 8 4.16 21.93 0.62
C ASN A 8 4.70 20.59 1.14
N SER A 9 5.25 20.56 2.36
CA SER A 9 5.74 19.30 2.97
C SER A 9 4.63 18.37 3.46
N LEU A 10 3.48 18.92 3.90
CA LEU A 10 2.29 18.11 4.24
C LEU A 10 1.66 17.50 2.98
N ASN A 11 1.54 18.28 1.90
CA ASN A 11 1.01 17.81 0.62
C ASN A 11 1.91 16.75 -0.04
N TYR A 12 3.23 16.93 -0.03
CA TYR A 12 4.15 15.94 -0.62
C TYR A 12 4.03 14.56 0.05
N ASN A 13 3.99 14.53 1.38
CA ASN A 13 3.95 13.26 2.13
C ASN A 13 2.59 12.55 2.06
N PHE A 14 1.48 13.28 1.92
CA PHE A 14 0.15 12.69 1.83
C PHE A 14 -0.18 12.26 0.39
N THR A 15 0.03 13.14 -0.59
CA THR A 15 -0.12 12.82 -2.01
C THR A 15 0.82 11.68 -2.41
N GLY A 16 2.05 11.66 -1.89
CA GLY A 16 2.99 10.57 -2.12
C GLY A 16 2.47 9.20 -1.65
N ARG A 17 1.76 9.12 -0.52
CA ARG A 17 1.15 7.87 -0.03
C ARG A 17 -0.01 7.40 -0.90
N ILE A 18 -0.83 8.34 -1.40
CA ILE A 18 -1.93 8.03 -2.33
C ILE A 18 -1.36 7.46 -3.63
N VAL A 19 -0.39 8.16 -4.24
CA VAL A 19 0.26 7.72 -5.47
C VAL A 19 0.93 6.35 -5.27
N LEU A 20 1.64 6.16 -4.15
CA LEU A 20 2.24 4.87 -3.82
C LEU A 20 1.19 3.75 -3.70
N SER A 21 0.06 4.03 -3.03
CA SER A 21 -1.03 3.05 -2.87
C SER A 21 -1.63 2.64 -4.22
N ILE A 22 -1.80 3.60 -5.15
CA ILE A 22 -2.31 3.35 -6.52
C ILE A 22 -1.30 2.50 -7.31
N VAL A 23 -0.02 2.84 -7.23
CA VAL A 23 1.04 2.08 -7.91
C VAL A 23 1.11 0.65 -7.38
N LEU A 24 1.12 0.46 -6.06
CA LEU A 24 1.12 -0.87 -5.43
C LEU A 24 -0.08 -1.71 -5.88
N ALA A 25 -1.29 -1.14 -5.79
CA ALA A 25 -2.49 -1.83 -6.22
C ALA A 25 -2.46 -2.19 -7.72
N SER A 26 -1.95 -1.27 -8.56
CA SER A 26 -1.80 -1.49 -10.00
C SER A 26 -0.77 -2.58 -10.30
N THR A 27 0.36 -2.59 -9.61
CA THR A 27 1.39 -3.63 -9.69
C THR A 27 0.85 -4.98 -9.26
N TRP A 28 0.06 -5.04 -8.18
CA TRP A 28 -0.59 -6.27 -7.73
C TRP A 28 -1.59 -6.81 -8.77
N LEU A 29 -2.39 -5.94 -9.39
CA LEU A 29 -3.30 -6.34 -10.47
C LEU A 29 -2.55 -6.86 -11.71
N ILE A 30 -1.45 -6.21 -12.10
CA ILE A 30 -0.59 -6.70 -13.19
C ILE A 30 -0.03 -8.08 -12.83
N PHE A 31 0.44 -8.28 -11.60
CA PHE A 31 0.89 -9.58 -11.11
C PHE A 31 -0.22 -10.63 -11.22
N LEU A 32 -1.46 -10.33 -10.80
CA LEU A 32 -2.58 -11.26 -10.90
C LEU A 32 -2.89 -11.64 -12.35
N ILE A 33 -2.89 -10.67 -13.27
CA ILE A 33 -3.12 -10.92 -14.70
C ILE A 33 -2.04 -11.85 -15.23
N LEU A 34 -0.77 -11.55 -14.97
CA LEU A 34 0.35 -12.37 -15.42
C LEU A 34 0.29 -13.78 -14.82
N TRP A 35 0.01 -13.89 -13.52
CA TRP A 35 -0.11 -15.17 -12.83
C TRP A 35 -1.22 -16.04 -13.43
N LEU A 36 -2.43 -15.50 -13.52
CA LEU A 36 -3.61 -16.24 -13.95
C LEU A 36 -3.54 -16.66 -15.43
N PHE A 37 -2.99 -15.82 -16.31
CA PHE A 37 -2.90 -16.13 -17.74
C PHE A 37 -1.74 -17.05 -18.08
N PHE A 38 -0.55 -16.83 -17.52
CA PHE A 38 0.67 -17.50 -17.97
C PHE A 38 1.11 -18.65 -17.07
N PHE A 39 0.83 -18.58 -15.78
CA PHE A 39 1.41 -19.51 -14.80
C PHE A 39 0.38 -20.49 -14.23
N ALA A 40 -0.86 -20.05 -14.00
CA ALA A 40 -1.85 -20.81 -13.23
C ALA A 40 -2.17 -22.20 -13.81
N THR A 41 -2.08 -22.39 -15.14
CA THR A 41 -2.33 -23.67 -15.80
C THR A 41 -1.32 -24.76 -15.46
N ASN A 42 -0.12 -24.39 -15.00
CA ASN A 42 0.93 -25.32 -14.61
C ASN A 42 0.81 -25.81 -13.15
N TYR A 43 -0.16 -25.29 -12.40
CA TYR A 43 -0.35 -25.57 -10.98
C TYR A 43 -1.75 -26.12 -10.70
N ASN A 44 -1.88 -26.91 -9.64
CA ASN A 44 -3.19 -27.36 -9.21
C ASN A 44 -4.00 -26.22 -8.55
N ILE A 45 -5.31 -26.45 -8.37
CA ILE A 45 -6.21 -25.42 -7.83
C ILE A 45 -5.79 -24.92 -6.43
N TYR A 46 -5.34 -25.82 -5.54
CA TYR A 46 -4.92 -25.45 -4.19
C TYR A 46 -3.64 -24.61 -4.19
N GLN A 47 -2.68 -24.92 -5.07
CA GLN A 47 -1.46 -24.14 -5.25
C GLN A 47 -1.78 -22.73 -5.77
N ASN A 48 -2.68 -22.60 -6.74
CA ASN A 48 -3.12 -21.31 -7.25
C ASN A 48 -3.79 -20.46 -6.16
N ILE A 49 -4.66 -21.07 -5.35
CA ILE A 49 -5.29 -20.39 -4.22
C ILE A 49 -4.25 -19.93 -3.20
N ALA A 50 -3.29 -20.79 -2.85
CA ALA A 50 -2.22 -20.42 -1.92
C ALA A 50 -1.42 -19.21 -2.41
N ILE A 51 -1.07 -19.18 -3.69
CA ILE A 51 -0.30 -18.08 -4.29
C ILE A 51 -1.12 -16.79 -4.35
N PHE A 52 -2.41 -16.89 -4.68
CA PHE A 52 -3.32 -15.77 -4.60
C PHE A 52 -3.36 -15.18 -3.18
N LEU A 53 -3.58 -16.01 -2.15
CA LEU A 53 -3.63 -15.57 -0.76
C LEU A 53 -2.32 -14.93 -0.28
N ILE A 54 -1.18 -15.53 -0.62
CA ILE A 54 0.14 -14.97 -0.30
C ILE A 54 0.30 -13.59 -0.95
N SER A 55 -0.12 -13.43 -2.21
CA SER A 55 -0.04 -12.14 -2.90
C SER A 55 -0.93 -11.07 -2.26
N VAL A 56 -2.12 -11.44 -1.78
CA VAL A 56 -3.03 -10.52 -1.06
C VAL A 56 -2.40 -10.06 0.24
N ILE A 57 -1.78 -10.98 0.99
CA ILE A 57 -1.08 -10.66 2.24
C ILE A 57 0.10 -9.73 1.95
N LEU A 58 0.85 -9.99 0.89
CA LEU A 58 1.98 -9.16 0.49
C LEU A 58 1.52 -7.73 0.16
N GLU A 59 0.51 -7.59 -0.70
CA GLU A 59 -0.06 -6.28 -1.06
C GLU A 59 -0.62 -5.55 0.18
N GLY A 60 -1.39 -6.25 1.01
CA GLY A 60 -1.92 -5.70 2.25
C GLY A 60 -0.81 -5.22 3.19
N THR A 61 0.30 -5.95 3.29
CA THR A 61 1.44 -5.56 4.12
C THR A 61 2.13 -4.30 3.60
N LEU A 62 2.29 -4.17 2.28
CA LEU A 62 2.89 -2.98 1.65
C LEU A 62 2.00 -1.73 1.87
N GLN A 63 0.69 -1.89 1.76
CA GLN A 63 -0.26 -0.82 2.05
C GLN A 63 -0.23 -0.42 3.53
N VAL A 64 -0.25 -1.40 4.44
CA VAL A 64 -0.17 -1.16 5.89
C VAL A 64 1.12 -0.42 6.26
N ALA A 65 2.27 -0.82 5.72
CA ALA A 65 3.54 -0.14 5.91
C ALA A 65 3.51 1.32 5.43
N THR A 66 2.76 1.57 4.35
CA THR A 66 2.57 2.92 3.79
C THR A 66 1.76 3.82 4.71
N TRP A 67 0.87 3.31 5.58
CA TRP A 67 -0.04 4.14 6.38
C TRP A 67 0.26 4.16 7.90
N ILE A 68 0.84 3.09 8.46
CA ILE A 68 1.13 2.99 9.92
C ILE A 68 1.87 4.21 10.48
N PRO A 69 3.01 4.66 9.91
CA PRO A 69 3.78 5.76 10.50
C PRO A 69 2.98 7.08 10.54
N TRP A 70 2.11 7.29 9.56
CA TRP A 70 1.24 8.47 9.54
C TRP A 70 0.15 8.36 10.60
N GLY A 71 -0.48 7.19 10.74
CA GLY A 71 -1.53 6.95 11.76
C GLY A 71 -1.03 7.24 13.17
N ILE A 72 0.13 6.68 13.54
CA ILE A 72 0.77 6.92 14.85
C ILE A 72 1.04 8.42 15.06
N LYS A 73 1.52 9.12 14.02
CA LYS A 73 1.79 10.56 14.11
C LYS A 73 0.52 11.38 14.38
N GLN A 74 -0.64 10.99 13.84
CA GLN A 74 -1.90 11.68 14.10
C GLN A 74 -2.37 11.49 15.55
N GLU A 75 -2.27 10.27 16.08
CA GLU A 75 -2.60 9.97 17.47
C GLU A 75 -1.78 10.83 18.45
N VAL A 76 -0.45 10.87 18.26
CA VAL A 76 0.45 11.68 19.09
C VAL A 76 0.09 13.17 19.02
N LYS A 77 -0.29 13.68 17.84
CA LYS A 77 -0.69 15.08 17.67
C LYS A 77 -2.01 15.41 18.37
N SER A 78 -2.94 14.45 18.42
CA SER A 78 -4.23 14.58 19.12
C SER A 78 -4.01 14.71 20.63
N ASN A 79 -3.23 13.80 21.22
CA ASN A 79 -2.96 13.75 22.66
C ASN A 79 -2.25 15.01 23.19
N LYS A 80 -1.39 15.65 22.39
CA LYS A 80 -0.72 16.91 22.80
C LYS A 80 -1.63 18.14 22.87
N LYS A 81 -2.87 18.07 22.37
CA LYS A 81 -3.82 19.19 22.37
C LYS A 81 -4.78 19.18 23.56
N THR A 82 -4.86 18.07 24.29
CA THR A 82 -5.60 17.92 25.55
C THR A 82 -4.69 18.19 26.73
#